data_AF-A0AAN6M680-F1
#
_entry.id   AF-A0AAN6M680-F1
#
_cell.length_a   1.000
_cell.length_b   1.000
_cell.length_c   1.000
_cell.angle_alpha   90.00
_cell.angle_beta   90.00
_cell.angle_gamma   90.00
#
_symmetry.space_group_name_H-M   'P 1'
#
loop_
_entity.id
_entity.type
_entity.pdbx_description
1 polymer ?
#
loop_
_entity_poly.entity_id
_entity_poly.type
_entity_poly.pdbx_seq_one_letter_code
_entity_poly.pdbx_strand_id
1 'polypeptide(L)'
;MDHKILRELMGGNIAAVEVRGDVVLPDAWKAKIDEKDTQAPCIYARILSNEATGNSPTGSQVSRVIELLRRYRSRGDKRYQDAYRIDNATRARCDISSSKRGSIYYLADKEGYLLKRRREQVLAFCSSVDRSIAAIPKEDIDQPMKHAFHYIGYMMHYKSRHAAHRADDGRSNFLMNLFHKACIVALPNSGNWVLRDWPLAFCATVSEARIGELAPTLMADSLCESGGGFVVCPAGLSGPNMDNMTARE
;
A
#
# COMPACT_ATOMS: atom_id res chain seq x y z
N MET A 1 -13.83 18.03 -2.63
CA MET A 1 -13.82 16.70 -1.99
C MET A 1 -15.01 16.63 -1.04
N ASP A 2 -15.76 15.54 -1.00
CA ASP A 2 -16.86 15.36 -0.04
C ASP A 2 -16.31 15.37 1.39
N HIS A 3 -16.97 16.11 2.30
CA HIS A 3 -16.60 16.19 3.72
C HIS A 3 -16.55 14.82 4.43
N LYS A 4 -17.38 13.84 4.01
CA LYS A 4 -17.32 12.47 4.56
C LYS A 4 -16.02 11.78 4.15
N ILE A 5 -15.64 11.88 2.88
CA ILE A 5 -14.37 11.34 2.38
C ILE A 5 -13.20 11.97 3.10
N LEU A 6 -13.20 13.30 3.27
CA LEU A 6 -12.13 13.99 3.96
C LEU A 6 -12.00 13.52 5.42
N ARG A 7 -13.12 13.35 6.12
CA ARG A 7 -13.13 12.84 7.50
C ARG A 7 -12.52 11.44 7.59
N GLU A 8 -12.95 10.54 6.72
CA GLU A 8 -12.46 9.16 6.70
C GLU A 8 -11.00 9.07 6.24
N LEU A 9 -10.57 9.97 5.36
CA LEU A 9 -9.17 10.10 4.97
C LEU A 9 -8.28 10.48 6.16
N MET A 10 -8.73 11.43 6.99
CA MET A 10 -7.92 11.98 8.09
C MET A 10 -7.72 11.04 9.28
N GLY A 11 -8.70 10.21 9.60
CA GLY A 11 -8.65 9.41 10.83
C GLY A 11 -9.51 8.15 10.80
N GLY A 12 -10.08 7.82 9.65
CA GLY A 12 -11.01 6.72 9.49
C GLY A 12 -10.57 5.75 8.40
N ASN A 13 -11.56 5.16 7.74
CA ASN A 13 -11.35 4.13 6.75
C ASN A 13 -12.41 4.23 5.65
N ILE A 14 -12.01 4.82 4.51
CA ILE A 14 -12.89 5.00 3.34
C ILE A 14 -13.43 3.64 2.84
N ALA A 15 -12.63 2.56 2.89
CA ALA A 15 -13.08 1.24 2.46
C ALA A 15 -14.21 0.69 3.35
N ALA A 16 -14.17 0.94 4.66
CA ALA A 16 -15.20 0.48 5.58
C ALA A 16 -16.54 1.22 5.37
N VAL A 17 -16.51 2.54 5.18
CA VAL A 17 -17.72 3.32 4.87
C VAL A 17 -18.27 3.03 3.46
N GLU A 18 -17.41 2.72 2.50
CA GLU A 18 -17.81 2.30 1.15
C GLU A 18 -18.60 0.98 1.22
N VAL A 19 -18.06 -0.02 1.90
CA VAL A 19 -18.70 -1.35 2.02
C VAL A 19 -20.06 -1.27 2.73
N ARG A 20 -20.23 -0.34 3.68
CA ARG A 20 -21.52 -0.08 4.32
C ARG A 20 -22.50 0.73 3.47
N GLY A 21 -22.03 1.35 2.39
CA GLY A 21 -22.83 2.24 1.55
C GLY A 21 -23.00 3.66 2.13
N ASP A 22 -22.26 4.03 3.18
CA ASP A 22 -22.32 5.35 3.81
C ASP A 22 -21.75 6.46 2.89
N VAL A 23 -20.89 6.03 1.98
CA VAL A 23 -20.19 6.84 0.99
C VAL A 23 -20.30 6.15 -0.36
N VAL A 24 -20.70 6.92 -1.37
CA VAL A 24 -20.79 6.46 -2.76
C VAL A 24 -20.10 7.50 -3.64
N LEU A 25 -19.37 7.04 -4.65
CA LEU A 25 -18.81 7.94 -5.66
C LEU A 25 -19.94 8.69 -6.38
N PRO A 26 -19.89 10.03 -6.49
CA PRO A 26 -20.86 10.77 -7.28
C PRO A 26 -20.88 10.28 -8.73
N ASP A 27 -22.05 10.27 -9.37
CA ASP A 27 -22.17 9.77 -10.75
C ASP A 27 -21.33 10.57 -11.75
N ALA A 28 -21.16 11.88 -11.52
CA ALA A 28 -20.24 12.72 -12.30
C ALA A 28 -18.78 12.23 -12.22
N TRP A 29 -18.36 11.65 -11.09
CA TRP A 29 -17.02 11.09 -10.93
C TRP A 29 -16.93 9.73 -11.61
N LYS A 30 -17.96 8.88 -11.49
CA LYS A 30 -18.03 7.62 -12.24
C LYS A 30 -17.94 7.88 -13.74
N ALA A 31 -18.68 8.87 -14.25
CA ALA A 31 -18.62 9.28 -15.65
C ALA A 31 -17.20 9.70 -16.08
N LYS A 32 -16.51 10.53 -15.28
CA LYS A 32 -15.10 10.91 -15.53
C LYS A 32 -14.12 9.75 -15.47
N ILE A 33 -14.35 8.77 -14.59
CA ILE A 33 -13.56 7.54 -14.55
C ILE A 33 -13.82 6.71 -15.81
N ASP A 34 -15.07 6.71 -16.28
CA ASP A 34 -15.51 5.85 -17.34
C ASP A 34 -15.18 6.31 -18.75
N GLU A 35 -15.07 7.63 -18.92
CA GLU A 35 -14.73 8.29 -20.17
C GLU A 35 -13.32 7.89 -20.63
N LYS A 36 -13.28 7.17 -21.77
CA LYS A 36 -12.08 6.53 -22.33
C LYS A 36 -10.94 7.50 -22.61
N ASP A 37 -11.27 8.77 -22.87
CA ASP A 37 -10.32 9.82 -23.26
C ASP A 37 -10.08 10.85 -22.16
N THR A 38 -10.51 10.57 -20.92
CA THR A 38 -10.26 11.52 -19.81
C THR A 38 -8.76 11.62 -19.54
N GLN A 39 -8.20 12.75 -19.97
CA GLN A 39 -6.83 13.17 -19.68
C GLN A 39 -6.71 13.87 -18.31
N ALA A 40 -7.82 13.99 -17.56
CA ALA A 40 -7.84 14.71 -16.29
C ALA A 40 -7.04 13.93 -15.23
N PRO A 41 -5.90 14.47 -14.75
CA PRO A 41 -5.11 13.81 -13.74
C PRO A 41 -5.91 13.63 -12.46
N CYS A 42 -5.82 12.45 -11.84
CA CYS A 42 -6.57 12.11 -10.65
C CYS A 42 -5.61 11.83 -9.49
N ILE A 43 -5.82 12.53 -8.38
CA ILE A 43 -5.27 12.13 -7.08
C ILE A 43 -6.19 11.05 -6.51
N TYR A 44 -5.61 9.99 -5.95
CA TYR A 44 -6.34 8.85 -5.42
C TYR A 44 -5.69 8.32 -4.13
N ALA A 45 -6.51 7.69 -3.31
CA ALA A 45 -6.07 6.85 -2.21
C ALA A 45 -6.13 5.39 -2.65
N ARG A 46 -5.15 4.59 -2.22
CA ARG A 46 -5.21 3.13 -2.28
C ARG A 46 -5.11 2.59 -0.87
N ILE A 47 -6.07 1.76 -0.50
CA ILE A 47 -6.37 1.42 0.89
C ILE A 47 -6.32 -0.09 1.04
N LEU A 48 -5.55 -0.55 2.01
CA LEU A 48 -5.58 -1.96 2.39
C LEU A 48 -6.78 -2.22 3.31
N SER A 49 -7.61 -3.18 2.92
CA SER A 49 -8.80 -3.55 3.70
C SER A 49 -9.13 -5.02 3.54
N ASN A 50 -9.83 -5.57 4.52
CA ASN A 50 -10.55 -6.83 4.37
C ASN A 50 -11.67 -6.65 3.33
N GLU A 51 -11.77 -7.57 2.39
CA GLU A 51 -12.68 -7.47 1.24
C GLU A 51 -14.15 -7.38 1.67
N ALA A 52 -14.56 -8.24 2.60
CA ALA A 52 -15.95 -8.39 3.01
C ALA A 52 -16.44 -7.26 3.91
N THR A 53 -15.56 -6.70 4.74
CA THR A 53 -15.93 -5.71 5.77
C THR A 53 -15.44 -4.30 5.48
N GLY A 54 -14.46 -4.15 4.60
CA GLY A 54 -13.74 -2.88 4.38
C GLY A 54 -12.82 -2.50 5.54
N ASN A 55 -12.77 -3.28 6.61
CA ASN A 55 -12.00 -2.96 7.81
C ASN A 55 -10.49 -3.11 7.58
N SER A 56 -9.71 -2.31 8.30
CA SER A 56 -8.26 -2.47 8.39
C SER A 56 -7.89 -3.65 9.29
N PRO A 57 -6.66 -4.17 9.20
CA PRO A 57 -6.19 -5.16 10.16
C PRO A 57 -6.21 -4.61 11.59
N THR A 58 -6.31 -5.50 12.58
CA THR A 58 -6.17 -5.15 14.00
C THR A 58 -4.71 -4.91 14.37
N GLY A 59 -4.42 -4.24 15.48
CA GLY A 59 -3.04 -4.05 15.95
C GLY A 59 -2.29 -5.37 16.18
N SER A 60 -2.97 -6.38 16.71
CA SER A 60 -2.42 -7.75 16.87
C SER A 60 -2.12 -8.42 15.52
N GLN A 61 -2.99 -8.26 14.53
CA GLN A 61 -2.77 -8.76 13.18
C GLN A 61 -1.59 -8.06 12.50
N VAL A 62 -1.52 -6.72 12.59
CA VAL A 62 -0.39 -5.95 12.04
C VAL A 62 0.91 -6.37 12.70
N SER A 63 0.95 -6.61 14.02
CA SER A 63 2.16 -7.08 14.70
C SER A 63 2.73 -8.36 14.08
N ARG A 64 1.85 -9.32 13.74
CA ARG A 64 2.25 -10.58 13.06
C ARG A 64 2.77 -10.34 11.64
N VAL A 65 2.16 -9.41 10.91
CA VAL A 65 2.59 -9.01 9.56
C VAL A 65 3.97 -8.37 9.62
N ILE A 66 4.20 -7.44 10.56
CA ILE A 66 5.49 -6.78 10.74
C ILE A 66 6.59 -7.77 11.11
N GLU A 67 6.30 -8.73 12.00
CA GLU A 67 7.25 -9.79 12.33
C GLU A 67 7.64 -10.60 11.08
N LEU A 68 6.66 -10.96 10.26
CA LEU A 68 6.90 -11.66 8.99
C LEU A 68 7.74 -10.81 8.01
N LEU A 69 7.49 -9.50 7.89
CA LEU A 69 8.27 -8.60 7.05
C LEU A 69 9.73 -8.46 7.51
N ARG A 70 9.97 -8.46 8.83
CA ARG A 70 11.33 -8.48 9.39
C ARG A 70 12.06 -9.77 9.02
N ARG A 71 11.38 -10.91 9.04
CA ARG A 71 11.94 -12.20 8.58
C ARG A 71 12.19 -12.19 7.08
N TYR A 72 11.26 -11.67 6.28
CA TYR A 72 11.38 -11.52 4.83
C TYR A 72 12.64 -10.73 4.42
N ARG A 73 12.96 -9.65 5.13
CA ARG A 73 14.16 -8.84 4.89
C ARG A 73 15.48 -9.57 5.19
N SER A 74 15.46 -10.53 6.11
CA SER A 74 16.68 -11.17 6.62
C SER A 74 17.18 -12.28 5.69
N ARG A 75 18.47 -12.25 5.34
CA ARG A 75 19.13 -13.38 4.67
C ARG A 75 19.33 -14.51 5.66
N GLY A 76 18.95 -15.73 5.28
CA GLY A 76 19.24 -16.91 6.07
C GLY A 76 18.57 -18.17 5.53
N ASP A 77 19.30 -19.27 5.58
CA ASP A 77 18.96 -20.59 5.00
C ASP A 77 17.68 -21.21 5.57
N LYS A 78 17.14 -20.65 6.67
CA LYS A 78 15.90 -21.12 7.32
C LYS A 78 14.70 -20.21 7.10
N ARG A 79 14.86 -19.06 6.43
CA ARG A 79 13.80 -18.05 6.25
C ARG A 79 13.34 -17.86 4.81
N TYR A 80 13.92 -18.61 3.87
CA TYR A 80 13.51 -18.57 2.45
C TYR A 80 12.04 -18.98 2.24
N GLN A 81 11.45 -19.74 3.16
CA GLN A 81 10.04 -20.16 3.07
C GLN A 81 9.09 -18.97 3.21
N ASP A 82 9.40 -18.03 4.10
CA ASP A 82 8.61 -16.79 4.26
C ASP A 82 8.71 -15.93 2.99
N ALA A 83 9.92 -15.79 2.44
CA ALA A 83 10.16 -15.13 1.16
C ALA A 83 9.37 -15.76 0.01
N TYR A 84 9.50 -17.08 -0.15
CA TYR A 84 8.77 -17.83 -1.16
C TYR A 84 7.26 -17.66 -1.03
N ARG A 85 6.71 -17.76 0.18
CA ARG A 85 5.26 -17.61 0.43
C ARG A 85 4.77 -16.20 0.10
N ILE A 86 5.51 -15.17 0.49
CA ILE A 86 5.16 -13.77 0.22
C ILE A 86 5.23 -13.47 -1.27
N ASP A 87 6.35 -13.78 -1.92
CA ASP A 87 6.58 -13.47 -3.32
C ASP A 87 5.57 -14.18 -4.24
N ASN A 88 5.08 -15.35 -3.82
CA ASN A 88 4.12 -16.16 -4.57
C ASN A 88 2.66 -16.04 -4.09
N ALA A 89 2.35 -15.16 -3.13
CA ALA A 89 1.05 -15.15 -2.44
C ALA A 89 -0.17 -14.97 -3.35
N THR A 90 -0.05 -14.22 -4.45
CA THR A 90 -1.14 -14.00 -5.42
C THR A 90 -0.83 -14.47 -6.83
N ARG A 91 0.44 -14.73 -7.14
CA ARG A 91 0.90 -15.18 -8.46
C ARG A 91 2.28 -15.81 -8.32
N ALA A 92 2.58 -16.85 -9.09
CA ALA A 92 3.93 -17.40 -9.15
C ALA A 92 4.93 -16.35 -9.69
N ARG A 93 5.91 -15.96 -8.87
CA ARG A 93 6.97 -14.97 -9.19
C ARG A 93 8.37 -15.57 -9.11
N CYS A 94 8.60 -16.48 -8.18
CA CYS A 94 9.90 -17.11 -7.99
C CYS A 94 9.74 -18.58 -7.64
N ASP A 95 10.69 -19.41 -8.08
CA ASP A 95 10.77 -20.78 -7.63
C ASP A 95 11.46 -20.88 -6.25
N ILE A 96 11.23 -21.99 -5.56
CA ILE A 96 11.76 -22.22 -4.21
C ILE A 96 13.29 -22.27 -4.17
N SER A 97 13.94 -22.72 -5.25
CA SER A 97 15.41 -22.78 -5.35
C SER A 97 16.01 -21.39 -5.47
N SER A 98 15.36 -20.48 -6.19
CA SER A 98 15.71 -19.07 -6.25
C SER A 98 15.56 -18.39 -4.90
N SER A 99 14.49 -18.69 -4.16
CA SER A 99 14.33 -18.21 -2.78
C SER A 99 15.41 -18.73 -1.84
N LYS A 100 15.79 -20.02 -1.95
CA LYS A 100 16.90 -20.62 -1.19
C LYS A 100 18.24 -19.93 -1.43
N ARG A 101 18.48 -19.49 -2.67
CA ARG A 101 19.66 -18.67 -3.03
C ARG A 101 19.57 -17.21 -2.54
N GLY A 102 18.50 -16.84 -1.83
CA GLY A 102 18.31 -15.52 -1.25
C GLY A 102 17.66 -14.50 -2.19
N SER A 103 17.00 -14.94 -3.27
CA SER A 103 16.18 -14.07 -4.11
C SER A 103 14.92 -13.64 -3.37
N ILE A 104 14.64 -12.35 -3.34
CA ILE A 104 13.49 -11.72 -2.65
C ILE A 104 12.88 -10.65 -3.56
N TYR A 105 11.77 -10.98 -4.22
CA TYR A 105 11.23 -10.24 -5.36
C TYR A 105 11.03 -8.74 -5.10
N TYR A 106 10.43 -8.37 -3.97
CA TYR A 106 10.10 -6.97 -3.69
C TYR A 106 11.32 -6.12 -3.27
N LEU A 107 12.41 -6.75 -2.83
CA LEU A 107 13.63 -6.06 -2.38
C LEU A 107 14.80 -6.22 -3.34
N ALA A 108 14.56 -6.75 -4.54
CA ALA A 108 15.54 -6.87 -5.61
C ALA A 108 15.13 -6.09 -6.86
N ASP A 109 16.12 -5.77 -7.70
CA ASP A 109 15.90 -5.25 -9.04
C ASP A 109 15.54 -6.37 -10.04
N LYS A 110 15.38 -5.99 -11.31
CA LYS A 110 15.03 -6.92 -12.39
C LYS A 110 16.07 -8.03 -12.64
N GLU A 111 17.31 -7.80 -12.23
CA GLU A 111 18.43 -8.73 -12.37
C GLU A 111 18.62 -9.57 -11.09
N GLY A 112 17.81 -9.32 -10.04
CA GLY A 112 17.86 -10.02 -8.77
C GLY A 112 18.85 -9.41 -7.76
N TYR A 113 19.44 -8.25 -8.06
CA TYR A 113 20.32 -7.55 -7.12
C TYR A 113 19.50 -6.89 -6.02
N LEU A 114 19.94 -7.04 -4.78
CA LEU A 114 19.25 -6.45 -3.65
C LEU A 114 19.34 -4.92 -3.69
N LEU A 115 18.21 -4.29 -3.37
CA LEU A 115 18.06 -2.85 -3.31
C LEU A 115 18.15 -2.40 -1.85
N LYS A 116 19.32 -1.93 -1.43
CA LYS A 116 19.60 -1.47 -0.05
C LYS A 116 18.51 -0.56 0.50
N ARG A 117 18.13 0.46 -0.29
CA ARG A 117 17.10 1.44 0.10
C ARG A 117 15.76 0.79 0.41
N ARG A 118 15.29 -0.18 -0.39
CA ARG A 118 14.03 -0.87 -0.12
C ARG A 118 14.07 -1.65 1.20
N ARG A 119 15.21 -2.29 1.48
CA ARG A 119 15.43 -3.03 2.73
C ARG A 119 15.43 -2.10 3.95
N GLU A 120 16.01 -0.91 3.82
CA GLU A 120 16.00 0.13 4.86
C GLU A 120 14.60 0.70 5.06
N GLN A 121 13.88 1.01 3.98
CA GLN A 121 12.50 1.49 4.02
C GLN A 121 11.56 0.49 4.69
N VAL A 122 11.69 -0.81 4.41
CA VAL A 122 10.90 -1.85 5.11
C VAL A 122 11.20 -1.84 6.61
N LEU A 123 12.47 -1.71 7.01
CA LEU A 123 12.83 -1.69 8.44
C LEU A 123 12.31 -0.43 9.14
N ALA A 124 12.45 0.74 8.51
CA ALA A 124 11.95 2.00 9.02
C ALA A 124 10.42 1.97 9.17
N PHE A 125 9.72 1.46 8.16
CA PHE A 125 8.27 1.24 8.20
C PHE A 125 7.88 0.31 9.35
N CYS A 126 8.54 -0.86 9.48
CA CYS A 126 8.27 -1.80 10.56
C CYS A 126 8.46 -1.19 11.96
N SER A 127 9.45 -0.30 12.11
CA SER A 127 9.74 0.36 13.39
C SER A 127 8.69 1.44 13.71
N SER A 128 8.22 2.15 12.68
CA SER A 128 7.19 3.18 12.85
C SER A 128 5.82 2.57 13.14
N VAL A 129 5.46 1.49 12.46
CA VAL A 129 4.24 0.74 12.75
C VAL A 129 4.24 0.17 14.16
N ASP A 130 5.36 -0.38 14.66
CA ASP A 130 5.46 -0.84 16.05
C ASP A 130 5.16 0.28 17.05
N ARG A 131 5.65 1.51 16.79
CA ARG A 131 5.35 2.68 17.64
C ARG A 131 3.86 3.01 17.61
N SER A 132 3.25 2.98 16.43
CA SER A 132 1.80 3.22 16.28
C SER A 132 0.98 2.15 17.01
N ILE A 133 1.38 0.88 16.94
CA ILE A 133 0.73 -0.23 17.66
C ILE A 133 0.91 -0.08 19.17
N ALA A 134 2.10 0.31 19.64
CA ALA A 134 2.37 0.50 21.07
C ALA A 134 1.55 1.65 21.68
N ALA A 135 1.04 2.57 20.87
CA ALA A 135 0.14 3.64 21.29
C ALA A 135 -1.35 3.21 21.35
N ILE A 136 -1.71 2.03 20.85
CA ILE A 136 -3.08 1.51 20.90
C ILE A 136 -3.38 1.03 22.33
N PRO A 137 -4.50 1.46 22.95
CA PRO A 137 -4.96 0.90 24.22
C PRO A 137 -5.07 -0.63 24.16
N LYS A 138 -4.76 -1.33 25.26
CA LYS A 138 -4.72 -2.80 25.26
C LYS A 138 -6.08 -3.42 24.93
N GLU A 139 -7.15 -2.78 25.37
CA GLU A 139 -8.54 -3.12 25.09
C GLU A 139 -8.91 -2.99 23.60
N ASP A 140 -8.19 -2.15 22.87
CA ASP A 140 -8.44 -1.84 21.45
C ASP A 140 -7.51 -2.60 20.49
N ILE A 141 -6.53 -3.37 21.00
CA ILE A 141 -5.50 -4.01 20.16
C ILE A 141 -6.06 -5.01 19.14
N ASP A 142 -7.18 -5.64 19.49
CA ASP A 142 -7.89 -6.62 18.67
C ASP A 142 -9.09 -5.99 17.94
N GLN A 143 -9.28 -4.68 18.04
CA GLN A 143 -10.22 -3.95 17.19
C GLN A 143 -9.54 -3.57 15.87
N PRO A 144 -10.30 -3.49 14.76
CA PRO A 144 -9.78 -2.93 13.51
C PRO A 144 -9.17 -1.55 13.76
N MET A 145 -7.96 -1.33 13.22
CA MET A 145 -7.35 -0.01 13.32
C MET A 145 -8.26 1.04 12.70
N LYS A 146 -8.53 2.12 13.44
CA LYS A 146 -9.42 3.20 13.01
C LYS A 146 -8.89 3.88 11.75
N HIS A 147 -7.60 4.19 11.76
CA HIS A 147 -6.90 4.76 10.62
C HIS A 147 -6.38 3.65 9.71
N ALA A 148 -6.85 3.61 8.47
CA ALA A 148 -6.41 2.61 7.50
C ALA A 148 -5.00 2.89 6.98
N PHE A 149 -4.31 1.86 6.48
CA PHE A 149 -3.05 2.08 5.77
C PHE A 149 -3.32 2.62 4.37
N HIS A 150 -2.90 3.86 4.13
CA HIS A 150 -3.11 4.56 2.87
C HIS A 150 -1.84 4.61 2.03
N TYR A 151 -2.02 4.52 0.72
CA TYR A 151 -1.10 5.07 -0.26
C TYR A 151 -1.80 6.21 -0.99
N ILE A 152 -1.22 7.41 -0.97
CA ILE A 152 -1.72 8.53 -1.77
C ILE A 152 -0.86 8.63 -3.02
N GLY A 153 -1.54 8.74 -4.16
CA GLY A 153 -0.94 8.76 -5.48
C GLY A 153 -1.63 9.75 -6.39
N TYR A 154 -0.99 10.11 -7.50
CA TYR A 154 -1.69 10.67 -8.65
C TYR A 154 -1.45 9.85 -9.93
N MET A 155 -2.34 10.01 -10.90
CA MET A 155 -2.27 9.33 -12.18
C MET A 155 -2.91 10.11 -13.31
N MET A 156 -2.40 9.94 -14.53
CA MET A 156 -2.96 10.56 -15.73
C MET A 156 -4.26 9.91 -16.20
N HIS A 157 -4.32 8.58 -16.11
CA HIS A 157 -5.46 7.78 -16.56
C HIS A 157 -5.90 6.85 -15.45
N TYR A 158 -7.06 7.14 -14.88
CA TYR A 158 -7.60 6.38 -13.76
C TYR A 158 -7.71 4.88 -14.09
N LYS A 159 -8.35 4.54 -15.21
CA LYS A 159 -8.53 3.14 -15.65
C LYS A 159 -7.22 2.41 -15.99
N SER A 160 -6.31 3.04 -16.75
CA SER A 160 -5.06 2.40 -17.17
C SER A 160 -4.13 2.13 -16.01
N ARG A 161 -4.07 3.04 -15.03
CA ARG A 161 -3.25 2.85 -13.83
C ARG A 161 -3.87 1.83 -12.88
N HIS A 162 -5.19 1.76 -12.77
CA HIS A 162 -5.91 0.66 -12.11
C HIS A 162 -5.51 -0.71 -12.66
N ALA A 163 -5.35 -0.82 -13.98
CA ALA A 163 -4.86 -2.05 -14.60
C ALA A 163 -3.38 -2.31 -14.29
N ALA A 164 -2.52 -1.28 -14.32
CA ALA A 164 -1.10 -1.39 -13.98
C ALA A 164 -0.87 -1.79 -12.50
N HIS A 165 -1.68 -1.24 -11.60
CA HIS A 165 -1.69 -1.58 -10.17
C HIS A 165 -2.17 -3.01 -9.90
N ARG A 166 -3.07 -3.51 -10.74
CA ARG A 166 -3.50 -4.92 -10.73
C ARG A 166 -2.45 -5.86 -11.33
N ALA A 167 -1.60 -5.38 -12.22
CA ALA A 167 -0.50 -6.17 -12.79
C ALA A 167 0.58 -6.51 -11.74
N ASP A 168 0.60 -5.80 -10.59
CA ASP A 168 1.42 -6.10 -9.43
C ASP A 168 2.88 -6.31 -9.84
N ASP A 169 3.48 -5.33 -10.51
CA ASP A 169 4.82 -5.49 -11.10
C ASP A 169 5.96 -5.51 -10.06
N GLY A 170 5.62 -5.41 -8.76
CA GLY A 170 6.55 -5.36 -7.63
C GLY A 170 7.46 -4.13 -7.62
N ARG A 171 7.31 -3.23 -8.60
CA ARG A 171 8.21 -2.10 -8.82
C ARG A 171 7.58 -0.82 -8.35
N SER A 172 6.34 -0.57 -8.76
CA SER A 172 5.55 0.55 -8.25
C SER A 172 4.92 0.20 -6.91
N ASN A 173 5.02 1.11 -5.94
CA ASN A 173 4.42 0.96 -4.60
C ASN A 173 4.82 -0.35 -3.91
N PHE A 174 6.10 -0.73 -4.05
CA PHE A 174 6.61 -2.03 -3.61
C PHE A 174 6.25 -2.33 -2.15
N LEU A 175 6.29 -1.33 -1.26
CA LEU A 175 6.03 -1.49 0.17
C LEU A 175 4.57 -1.87 0.44
N MET A 176 3.61 -1.19 -0.21
CA MET A 176 2.19 -1.50 -0.10
C MET A 176 1.88 -2.90 -0.63
N ASN A 177 2.42 -3.26 -1.80
CA ASN A 177 2.21 -4.59 -2.38
C ASN A 177 2.84 -5.68 -1.50
N LEU A 178 4.06 -5.47 -1.00
CA LEU A 178 4.74 -6.35 -0.07
C LEU A 178 3.92 -6.55 1.21
N PHE A 179 3.41 -5.47 1.81
CA PHE A 179 2.58 -5.53 3.00
C PHE A 179 1.25 -6.27 2.74
N HIS A 180 0.61 -6.02 1.59
CA HIS A 180 -0.58 -6.76 1.16
C HIS A 180 -0.33 -8.27 1.09
N LYS A 181 0.78 -8.70 0.46
CA LYS A 181 1.12 -10.13 0.39
C LYS A 181 1.44 -10.70 1.76
N ALA A 182 2.13 -9.94 2.60
CA ALA A 182 2.41 -10.36 3.96
C ALA A 182 1.13 -10.52 4.80
N CYS A 183 0.10 -9.70 4.58
CA CYS A 183 -1.23 -9.90 5.19
C CYS A 183 -1.86 -11.22 4.75
N ILE A 184 -1.86 -11.52 3.45
CA ILE A 184 -2.39 -12.80 2.92
C ILE A 184 -1.70 -14.00 3.57
N VAL A 185 -0.37 -13.93 3.72
CA VAL A 185 0.43 -15.03 4.27
C VAL A 185 0.29 -15.16 5.79
N ALA A 186 0.30 -14.05 6.52
CA ALA A 186 0.30 -14.03 7.98
C ALA A 186 -1.10 -14.25 8.58
N LEU A 187 -2.16 -13.90 7.84
CA LEU A 187 -3.54 -13.82 8.31
C LEU A 187 -4.52 -14.68 7.46
N PRO A 188 -4.23 -15.97 7.22
CA PRO A 188 -4.99 -16.80 6.28
C PRO A 188 -6.46 -17.01 6.68
N ASN A 189 -6.78 -16.88 7.97
CA ASN A 189 -8.13 -17.10 8.51
C ASN A 189 -8.89 -15.79 8.78
N SER A 190 -8.37 -14.65 8.31
CA SER A 190 -8.96 -13.32 8.56
C SER A 190 -9.70 -12.77 7.35
N GLY A 191 -10.07 -13.65 6.40
CA GLY A 191 -10.71 -13.30 5.13
C GLY A 191 -9.71 -12.82 4.07
N ASN A 192 -10.24 -12.35 2.96
CA ASN A 192 -9.44 -11.85 1.85
C ASN A 192 -8.99 -10.41 2.11
N TRP A 193 -7.70 -10.14 1.93
CA TRP A 193 -7.16 -8.79 1.94
C TRP A 193 -7.08 -8.25 0.53
N VAL A 194 -7.55 -7.03 0.31
CA VAL A 194 -7.58 -6.36 -0.98
C VAL A 194 -7.04 -4.95 -0.88
N LEU A 195 -6.63 -4.40 -2.02
CA LEU A 195 -6.26 -3.00 -2.18
C LEU A 195 -7.36 -2.30 -2.96
N ARG A 196 -8.11 -1.42 -2.29
CA ARG A 196 -9.20 -0.63 -2.89
C ARG A 196 -8.68 0.74 -3.27
N ASP A 197 -8.98 1.18 -4.48
CA ASP A 197 -8.60 2.51 -4.95
C ASP A 197 -9.81 3.44 -4.91
N TRP A 198 -9.60 4.65 -4.41
CA TRP A 198 -10.61 5.67 -4.27
C TRP A 198 -10.13 7.00 -4.86
N PRO A 199 -10.83 7.59 -5.84
CA PRO A 199 -10.47 8.92 -6.34
C PRO A 199 -10.70 9.96 -5.22
N LEU A 200 -9.78 10.93 -5.11
CA LEU A 200 -9.84 12.01 -4.13
C LEU A 200 -10.05 13.38 -4.77
N ALA A 201 -9.48 13.60 -5.95
CA ALA A 201 -9.66 14.82 -6.72
C ALA A 201 -9.25 14.61 -8.19
N PHE A 202 -10.00 15.23 -9.10
CA PHE A 202 -9.58 15.42 -10.50
C PHE A 202 -8.99 16.82 -10.65
N CYS A 203 -7.79 16.90 -11.19
CA CYS A 203 -7.05 18.14 -11.42
C CYS A 203 -7.17 18.55 -12.89
N ALA A 204 -6.91 19.83 -13.20
CA ALA A 204 -6.88 20.29 -14.58
C ALA A 204 -5.54 19.92 -15.24
N THR A 205 -4.44 19.93 -14.47
CA THR A 205 -3.09 19.64 -14.99
C THR A 205 -2.31 18.64 -14.14
N VAL A 206 -1.26 18.06 -14.74
CA VAL A 206 -0.34 17.13 -14.04
C VAL A 206 0.44 17.85 -12.95
N SER A 207 0.84 19.09 -13.22
CA SER A 207 1.55 19.94 -12.27
C SER A 207 0.71 20.22 -11.03
N GLU A 208 -0.58 20.50 -11.21
CA GLU A 208 -1.53 20.60 -10.10
C GLU A 208 -1.65 19.29 -9.34
N ALA A 209 -1.77 18.15 -10.01
CA ALA A 209 -1.88 16.87 -9.34
C ALA A 209 -0.62 16.53 -8.52
N ARG A 210 0.57 16.83 -9.05
CA ARG A 210 1.86 16.63 -8.36
C ARG A 210 1.93 17.41 -7.06
N ILE A 211 1.57 18.69 -7.09
CA ILE A 211 1.61 19.54 -5.90
C ILE A 211 0.43 19.19 -4.97
N GLY A 212 -0.74 18.97 -5.56
CA GLY A 212 -1.99 18.70 -4.87
C GLY A 212 -2.02 17.36 -4.13
N GLU A 213 -1.19 16.39 -4.51
CA GLU A 213 -1.02 15.11 -3.81
C GLU A 213 -0.47 15.27 -2.38
N LEU A 214 0.30 16.34 -2.11
CA LEU A 214 0.91 16.57 -0.79
C LEU A 214 -0.12 16.71 0.33
N ALA A 215 -1.15 17.53 0.10
CA ALA A 215 -2.18 17.77 1.12
C ALA A 215 -2.88 16.47 1.57
N PRO A 216 -3.47 15.64 0.68
CA PRO A 216 -4.06 14.36 1.08
C PRO A 216 -3.03 13.37 1.62
N THR A 217 -1.76 13.43 1.17
CA THR A 217 -0.69 12.57 1.73
C THR A 217 -0.48 12.83 3.22
N LEU A 218 -0.43 14.12 3.62
CA LEU A 218 -0.26 14.57 5.00
C LEU A 218 -1.53 14.37 5.82
N MET A 219 -2.70 14.70 5.25
CA MET A 219 -3.99 14.52 5.93
C MET A 219 -4.24 13.05 6.24
N ALA A 220 -3.88 12.14 5.33
CA ALA A 220 -4.05 10.70 5.50
C ALA A 220 -2.93 10.01 6.27
N ASP A 221 -2.00 10.77 6.88
CA ASP A 221 -0.80 10.25 7.54
C ASP A 221 -0.11 9.11 6.76
N SER A 222 -0.07 9.24 5.43
CA SER A 222 0.20 8.09 4.55
C SER A 222 1.68 7.79 4.35
N LEU A 223 2.57 8.51 5.04
CA LEU A 223 4.01 8.34 4.95
C LEU A 223 4.44 7.03 5.62
N CYS A 224 5.40 6.32 5.03
CA CYS A 224 5.92 5.09 5.65
C CYS A 224 6.68 5.37 6.96
N GLU A 225 7.24 6.59 7.09
CA GLU A 225 8.02 7.03 8.25
C GLU A 225 7.16 7.36 9.48
N SER A 226 5.88 7.70 9.29
CA SER A 226 4.92 7.84 10.39
C SER A 226 4.31 6.49 10.79
N GLY A 227 4.34 5.50 9.90
CA GLY A 227 3.71 4.21 10.10
C GLY A 227 2.20 4.20 9.79
N GLY A 228 1.65 5.32 9.31
CA GLY A 228 0.24 5.42 8.90
C GLY A 228 -0.03 4.99 7.45
N GLY A 229 1.01 4.86 6.61
CA GLY A 229 0.81 4.42 5.22
C GLY A 229 2.05 3.95 4.48
N PHE A 230 1.96 3.96 3.15
CA PHE A 230 2.92 3.33 2.24
C PHE A 230 3.66 4.31 1.32
N VAL A 231 3.49 5.61 1.50
CA VAL A 231 4.18 6.62 0.71
C VAL A 231 5.66 6.66 1.14
N VAL A 232 6.54 6.17 0.27
CA VAL A 232 7.99 6.03 0.50
C VAL A 232 8.84 7.14 -0.13
N CYS A 233 8.21 7.99 -0.95
CA CYS A 233 8.82 9.09 -1.68
C CYS A 233 8.02 10.37 -1.41
N PRO A 234 8.65 11.54 -1.39
CA PRO A 234 7.92 12.80 -1.24
C PRO A 234 6.83 12.96 -2.30
N ALA A 235 5.70 13.57 -1.91
CA ALA A 235 4.62 13.88 -2.84
C ALA A 235 5.11 14.69 -4.04
N GLY A 236 4.52 14.44 -5.21
CA GLY A 236 4.95 15.04 -6.47
C GLY A 236 6.17 14.38 -7.12
N LEU A 237 6.90 13.52 -6.39
CA LEU A 237 8.02 12.71 -6.88
C LEU A 237 7.68 11.21 -7.02
N SER A 238 6.44 10.81 -6.75
CA SER A 238 5.90 9.43 -6.84
C SER A 238 5.83 8.85 -8.27
N GLY A 239 6.57 9.43 -9.23
CA GLY A 239 6.58 9.02 -10.64
C GLY A 239 7.26 7.66 -10.88
N PRO A 240 6.91 6.96 -11.98
CA PRO A 240 7.33 5.58 -12.25
C PRO A 240 8.84 5.33 -12.37
N ASN A 241 9.66 6.38 -12.44
CA ASN A 241 11.11 6.27 -12.62
C ASN A 241 11.92 6.44 -11.31
N MET A 242 11.32 6.90 -10.22
CA MET A 242 12.05 7.24 -8.99
C MET A 242 12.28 6.04 -8.06
N ASP A 243 11.39 5.03 -8.08
CA ASP A 243 11.54 3.78 -7.32
C ASP A 243 12.72 2.91 -7.79
N ASN A 244 13.35 3.27 -8.92
CA ASN A 244 14.44 2.54 -9.57
C ASN A 244 15.82 3.21 -9.41
N MET A 245 15.91 4.41 -8.84
CA MET A 245 17.17 5.13 -8.69
C MET A 245 17.77 4.89 -7.29
N THR A 246 18.45 3.75 -7.07
CA THR A 246 19.44 3.60 -5.98
C THR A 246 20.46 2.49 -6.25
N ALA A 247 21.64 2.65 -5.64
CA ALA A 247 22.78 1.75 -5.70
C ALA A 247 22.43 0.29 -5.34
N ARG A 248 22.92 -0.64 -6.17
CA ARG A 248 22.91 -2.09 -5.90
C ARG A 248 23.83 -2.40 -4.73
N GLU A 249 23.45 -3.38 -3.90
CA GLU A 249 24.37 -4.01 -2.93
C GLU A 249 25.33 -4.99 -3.61
#